data_AF-A0A6I1W8K3-F1
#
_entry.id   AF-A0A6I1W8K3-F1
#
_cell.length_a   1.000
_cell.length_b   1.000
_cell.length_c   1.000
_cell.angle_alpha   90.00
_cell.angle_beta   90.00
_cell.angle_gamma   90.00
#
_symmetry.space_group_name_H-M   'P 1'
#
loop_
_entity.id
_entity.type
_entity.pdbx_description
1 polymer ?
#
loop_
_entity_poly.entity_id
_entity_poly.type
_entity_poly.pdbx_seq_one_letter_code
_entity_poly.pdbx_strand_id
1 'polypeptide(L)' 'MNQPITALVIMGVAGCGKSSVSQALCHLNGATPIEGDAFHPAANIEKMSAGIPLTDED' A
#
# COMPACT_ATOMS: atom_id res chain seq x y z
N MET A 1 15.35 -17.35 -18.77
CA MET A 1 15.04 -17.75 -17.38
C MET A 1 14.15 -16.67 -16.80
N ASN A 2 12.91 -16.99 -16.41
CA ASN A 2 11.99 -16.02 -15.82
C ASN A 2 12.26 -15.99 -14.31
N GLN A 3 12.77 -14.89 -13.78
CA GLN A 3 12.92 -14.77 -12.33
C GLN A 3 11.53 -14.64 -11.69
N PRO A 4 11.26 -15.35 -10.58
CA PRO A 4 10.00 -15.19 -9.87
C PRO A 4 9.90 -13.78 -9.28
N ILE A 5 8.73 -13.15 -9.41
CA ILE A 5 8.44 -11.88 -8.73
C ILE A 5 8.27 -12.21 -7.25
N THR A 6 9.17 -11.70 -6.41
CA THR A 6 9.14 -11.92 -4.95
C THR A 6 8.37 -10.84 -4.20
N ALA A 7 8.18 -9.67 -4.80
CA ALA A 7 7.41 -8.56 -4.25
C ALA A 7 6.79 -7.72 -5.37
N LEU A 8 5.58 -7.21 -5.13
CA LEU A 8 4.86 -6.30 -6.04
C LEU A 8 4.33 -5.12 -5.23
N VAL A 9 4.62 -3.90 -5.69
CA VAL A 9 4.06 -2.67 -5.11
C VAL A 9 2.93 -2.18 -6.00
N ILE A 10 1.75 -2.00 -5.42
CA ILE A 10 0.57 -1.44 -6.10
C ILE A 10 0.43 0.01 -5.67
N MET A 11 0.73 0.93 -6.58
CA MET A 11 0.74 2.38 -6.31
C MET A 11 -0.44 3.08 -6.97
N GLY A 12 -0.77 4.28 -6.49
CA GLY A 12 -1.90 5.09 -6.99
C GLY A 12 -2.55 5.94 -5.91
N VAL A 13 -3.40 6.87 -6.31
CA VAL A 13 -4.11 7.80 -5.40
C VAL A 13 -5.09 7.09 -4.46
N ALA A 14 -5.47 7.71 -3.36
CA ALA A 14 -6.48 7.18 -2.45
C ALA A 14 -7.81 6.94 -3.20
N GLY A 15 -8.46 5.81 -2.94
CA GLY A 15 -9.73 5.45 -3.59
C GLY A 15 -9.62 4.86 -5.01
N CYS A 16 -8.45 4.76 -5.63
CA CYS A 16 -8.31 4.20 -6.99
C CYS A 16 -8.38 2.65 -7.07
N GLY A 17 -8.64 1.96 -5.95
CA GLY A 17 -8.84 0.50 -5.91
C GLY A 17 -7.60 -0.35 -5.63
N LYS A 18 -6.49 0.23 -5.16
CA LYS A 18 -5.24 -0.51 -4.86
C LYS A 18 -5.45 -1.71 -3.93
N SER A 19 -6.10 -1.50 -2.79
CA SER A 19 -6.31 -2.55 -1.79
C SER A 19 -7.20 -3.68 -2.34
N SER A 20 -8.20 -3.35 -3.17
CA SER A 20 -9.06 -4.36 -3.84
C SER A 20 -8.26 -5.23 -4.82
N VAL A 21 -7.40 -4.61 -5.64
CA VAL A 21 -6.53 -5.34 -6.58
C VAL A 21 -5.48 -6.18 -5.84
N SER A 22 -4.87 -5.62 -4.80
CA SER A 22 -3.91 -6.31 -3.93
C SER A 22 -4.50 -7.60 -3.34
N GLN A 23 -5.70 -7.51 -2.76
CA GLN A 23 -6.40 -8.66 -2.18
C GLN A 23 -6.70 -9.74 -3.22
N ALA A 24 -7.19 -9.35 -4.41
CA ALA A 24 -7.44 -10.28 -5.50
C ALA A 24 -6.16 -11.00 -5.96
N LEU A 25 -5.05 -10.27 -6.13
CA LEU A 25 -3.76 -10.85 -6.51
C LEU A 25 -3.22 -11.79 -5.45
N CYS A 26 -3.33 -11.43 -4.16
CA CYS A 26 -2.91 -12.30 -3.06
C CYS A 26 -3.73 -13.58 -3.00
N HIS A 27 -5.06 -13.48 -3.13
CA HIS A 27 -5.95 -14.64 -3.16
C HIS A 27 -5.63 -15.60 -4.32
N LEU A 28 -5.40 -15.07 -5.52
CA LEU A 28 -5.14 -15.88 -6.72
C LEU A 28 -3.76 -16.54 -6.75
N ASN A 29 -2.76 -15.96 -6.06
CA ASN A 29 -1.36 -16.39 -6.17
C ASN A 29 -0.76 -16.90 -4.84
N GLY A 30 -1.53 -16.93 -3.76
CA GLY A 30 -1.02 -17.31 -2.43
C GLY A 30 0.00 -16.30 -1.87
N ALA A 31 -0.03 -15.06 -2.32
CA ALA A 31 0.86 -14.01 -1.80
C ALA A 31 0.38 -13.47 -0.46
N THR A 32 1.29 -12.82 0.28
CA THR A 32 0.97 -12.16 1.55
C THR A 32 0.61 -10.70 1.29
N PRO A 33 -0.59 -10.23 1.69
CA PRO A 33 -0.96 -8.83 1.56
C PRO A 33 -0.20 -7.98 2.58
N ILE A 34 0.27 -6.81 2.15
CA ILE A 34 0.96 -5.81 2.97
C ILE A 34 0.31 -4.46 2.66
N GLU A 35 -0.21 -3.76 3.68
CA GLU A 35 -0.76 -2.41 3.53
C GLU A 35 0.31 -1.38 3.86
N GLY A 36 0.65 -0.51 2.90
CA GLY A 36 1.74 0.46 3.03
C GLY A 36 1.44 1.49 4.12
N ASP A 37 0.18 1.92 4.21
CA ASP A 37 -0.24 2.95 5.16
C ASP A 37 -0.08 2.50 6.62
N ALA A 38 -0.07 1.19 6.90
CA ALA A 38 0.14 0.64 8.23
C ALA A 38 1.57 0.81 8.76
N PHE A 39 2.54 1.17 7.90
CA PHE A 39 3.93 1.40 8.28
C PHE A 39 4.24 2.86 8.58
N HIS A 40 3.29 3.77 8.39
CA HIS A 40 3.45 5.15 8.81
C HIS A 40 3.41 5.27 10.34
N PRO A 41 4.21 6.19 10.93
CA PRO A 41 4.03 6.59 12.32
C PRO A 41 2.60 7.05 12.59
N ALA A 42 2.11 6.86 13.82
CA ALA A 42 0.76 7.28 14.21
C ALA A 42 0.50 8.77 13.90
N ALA A 43 1.49 9.63 14.08
CA ALA A 43 1.40 11.06 13.76
C ALA A 43 1.13 11.32 12.26
N ASN A 44 1.72 10.54 11.36
CA ASN A 44 1.52 10.68 9.92
C ASN A 44 0.13 10.18 9.51
N ILE A 45 -0.33 9.07 10.12
CA ILE A 45 -1.69 8.57 9.93
C ILE A 45 -2.72 9.63 10.37
N GLU A 46 -2.52 10.25 11.54
CA GLU A 46 -3.38 11.33 12.03
C GLU A 46 -3.41 12.52 11.07
N LYS A 47 -2.26 13.03 10.61
CA LYS A 47 -2.17 14.11 9.62
C LYS A 47 -2.95 13.79 8.35
N MET A 48 -2.70 12.63 7.74
CA MET A 48 -3.38 12.20 6.52
C MET A 48 -4.88 12.05 6.73
N SER A 49 -5.32 11.50 7.87
CA SER A 49 -6.74 11.36 8.21
C SER A 49 -7.48 12.70 8.38
N ALA A 50 -6.74 13.75 8.77
CA ALA A 50 -7.23 15.12 8.85
C ALA A 50 -7.20 15.85 7.49
N GLY A 51 -6.82 15.18 6.40
CA GLY A 51 -6.68 15.77 5.08
C GLY A 51 -5.45 16.65 4.92
N ILE A 52 -4.49 16.55 5.84
CA ILE A 52 -3.23 17.29 5.80
C ILE A 52 -2.20 16.43 5.07
N PRO A 53 -1.61 16.89 3.96
CA PRO A 53 -0.58 16.14 3.24
C PRO A 53 0.71 16.05 4.05
N LEU A 54 1.46 14.95 3.85
CA LEU A 54 2.80 14.77 4.39
C LEU A 54 3.83 15.57 3.56
N THR A 55 4.98 15.85 4.16
CA THR A 55 6.16 16.42 3.46
C THR A 55 7.28 15.38 3.34
N ASP A 56 8.38 15.74 2.68
CA ASP A 56 9.54 14.84 2.55
C ASP A 56 10.27 14.60 3.89
N GLU A 57 9.97 15.42 4.91
CA GLU A 57 10.50 15.28 6.27
C GLU A 57 9.64 14.40 7.18
N ASP A 58 8.44 14.00 6.74
CA ASP A 58 7.50 13.12 7.45
C ASP A 58 7.77 11.63 7.16
#